data_AF-A0A673FKB9-F1
#
_entry.id   AF-A0A673FKB9-F1
#
_cell.length_a   1.000
_cell.length_b   1.000
_cell.length_c   1.000
_cell.angle_alpha   90.00
_cell.angle_beta   90.00
_cell.angle_gamma   90.00
#
_symmetry.space_group_name_H-M   'P 1'
#
loop_
_entity.id
_entity.type
_entity.pdbx_description
1 polymer ?
#
loop_
_entity_poly.entity_id
_entity_poly.type
_entity_poly.pdbx_seq_one_letter_code
_entity_poly.pdbx_strand_id
1 'polypeptide(L)'
;MYQLTRNRNYKLRVDLEDFQGNKVFAQYSSFSVDPEADGYELNVSGFTDGGAGDSLSGHNGYKFSTFDKDQDISPLNCAKRCLGAFWYFNCHRANPNGWYLWGEDATHYAI
;
A
#
# COMPACT_ATOMS: atom_id res chain seq x y z
N MET A 1 -0.94 3.83 13.78
CA MET A 1 -0.87 2.44 13.29
C MET A 1 0.08 1.58 14.10
N TYR A 2 1.39 1.90 14.15
CA TYR A 2 2.37 1.15 14.96
C TYR A 2 1.87 0.78 16.38
N GLN A 3 1.40 1.76 17.15
CA GLN A 3 0.94 1.51 18.52
C GLN A 3 -0.24 0.53 18.61
N LEU A 4 -1.09 0.48 17.58
CA LEU A 4 -2.22 -0.43 17.52
C LEU A 4 -1.75 -1.84 17.16
N THR A 5 -0.85 -1.96 16.18
CA THR A 5 -0.44 -3.26 15.62
C THR A 5 0.73 -3.92 16.36
N ARG A 6 1.38 -3.25 17.31
CA ARG A 6 2.58 -3.78 17.98
C ARG A 6 2.34 -4.94 18.98
N ASN A 7 1.14 -5.04 19.58
CA ASN A 7 0.94 -5.88 20.78
C ASN A 7 0.17 -7.18 20.51
N ARG A 8 -0.44 -7.33 19.33
CA ARG A 8 -1.29 -8.48 18.98
C ARG A 8 -1.19 -8.73 17.47
N ASN A 9 -1.60 -9.91 17.04
CA ASN A 9 -1.75 -10.20 15.62
C ASN A 9 -3.04 -9.55 15.11
N TYR A 10 -2.90 -8.70 14.09
CA TYR A 10 -4.02 -8.08 13.39
C TYR A 10 -4.13 -8.64 11.99
N LYS A 11 -5.37 -8.79 11.54
CA LYS A 11 -5.69 -9.05 10.14
C LYS A 11 -5.90 -7.73 9.43
N LEU A 12 -5.48 -7.65 8.18
CA LEU A 12 -5.81 -6.54 7.29
C LEU A 12 -6.85 -7.02 6.29
N ARG A 13 -7.88 -6.21 6.07
CA ARG A 13 -8.82 -6.36 4.97
C ARG A 13 -8.87 -5.04 4.22
N VAL A 14 -8.72 -5.10 2.91
CA VAL A 14 -8.85 -3.97 1.99
C VAL A 14 -10.06 -4.23 1.12
N ASP A 15 -11.10 -3.42 1.29
CA ASP A 15 -12.31 -3.47 0.47
C ASP A 15 -12.18 -2.43 -0.66
N LEU A 16 -12.48 -2.84 -1.89
CA LEU A 16 -12.39 -2.01 -3.10
C LEU A 16 -13.74 -2.02 -3.82
N GLU A 17 -14.12 -0.87 -4.36
CA GLU A 17 -15.32 -0.69 -5.19
C GLU A 17 -14.94 0.11 -6.43
N ASP A 18 -15.30 -0.38 -7.61
CA ASP A 18 -15.13 0.36 -8.87
C ASP A 18 -16.33 1.27 -9.17
N PHE A 19 -16.21 2.07 -10.23
CA PHE A 19 -17.27 3.02 -10.63
C PHE A 19 -18.51 2.35 -11.22
N GLN A 20 -18.47 1.05 -11.50
CA GLN A 20 -19.63 0.25 -11.90
C GLN A 20 -20.32 -0.41 -10.69
N GLY A 21 -19.79 -0.20 -9.47
CA GLY A 21 -20.32 -0.75 -8.22
C GLY A 21 -19.87 -2.18 -7.93
N ASN A 22 -18.91 -2.72 -8.69
CA ASN A 22 -18.36 -4.04 -8.40
C ASN A 22 -17.49 -3.97 -7.14
N LYS A 23 -17.68 -4.93 -6.23
CA LYS A 23 -17.00 -4.97 -4.92
C LYS A 23 -16.12 -6.19 -4.82
N VAL A 24 -14.87 -5.97 -4.46
CA VAL A 24 -13.88 -7.03 -4.21
C VAL A 24 -13.10 -6.72 -2.94
N PHE A 25 -12.39 -7.71 -2.40
CA PHE A 25 -11.50 -7.47 -1.26
C PHE A 25 -10.19 -8.26 -1.36
N ALA A 26 -9.18 -7.81 -0.62
CA ALA A 26 -7.97 -8.55 -0.32
C ALA A 26 -7.84 -8.69 1.20
N GLN A 27 -7.46 -9.87 1.69
CA GLN A 27 -7.28 -10.10 3.13
C GLN A 27 -5.89 -10.66 3.43
N TYR A 28 -5.28 -10.23 4.53
CA TYR A 28 -3.99 -10.71 5.01
C TYR A 28 -4.14 -11.15 6.47
N SER A 29 -3.64 -12.33 6.81
CA SER A 29 -3.81 -12.93 8.13
C SER A 29 -2.93 -12.30 9.21
N SER A 30 -1.84 -11.64 8.81
CA SER A 30 -0.95 -10.87 9.68
C SER A 30 -0.63 -9.53 9.05
N PHE A 31 -0.72 -8.47 9.85
CA PHE A 31 -0.40 -7.10 9.48
C PHE A 31 0.14 -6.32 10.68
N SER A 32 1.30 -5.71 10.53
CA SER A 32 1.86 -4.74 11.45
C SER A 32 2.65 -3.66 10.74
N VAL A 33 2.91 -2.57 11.46
CA VAL A 33 3.68 -1.42 10.99
C VAL A 33 4.69 -1.11 12.07
N ASP A 34 5.95 -1.00 11.72
CA ASP A 34 7.06 -0.77 12.64
C ASP A 34 7.14 0.68 13.13
N PRO A 35 7.96 1.00 14.14
CA PRO A 35 8.05 2.37 14.64
C PRO A 35 8.68 3.31 13.61
N GLU A 36 8.59 4.61 13.89
CA GLU A 36 9.18 5.65 13.03
C GLU A 36 10.69 5.50 12.84
N ALA A 37 11.40 5.00 13.86
CA ALA A 37 12.84 4.76 13.80
C ALA A 37 13.22 3.78 12.67
N ASP A 38 12.31 2.87 12.34
CA ASP A 38 12.46 1.89 11.27
C ASP A 38 11.78 2.34 9.97
N GLY A 39 11.30 3.59 9.91
CA GLY A 39 10.66 4.17 8.74
C GLY A 39 9.23 3.68 8.52
N TYR A 40 8.55 3.24 9.59
CA TYR A 40 7.20 2.66 9.52
C TYR A 40 7.12 1.46 8.57
N GLU A 41 8.10 0.57 8.60
CA GLU A 41 8.17 -0.61 7.73
C GLU A 41 6.89 -1.46 7.79
N LEU A 42 6.44 -1.93 6.61
CA LEU A 42 5.27 -2.79 6.48
C LEU A 42 5.63 -4.24 6.72
N ASN A 43 4.89 -4.88 7.63
CA ASN A 43 4.92 -6.33 7.81
C ASN A 43 3.55 -6.89 7.46
N VAL A 44 3.46 -7.71 6.42
CA VAL A 44 2.21 -8.29 5.94
C VAL A 44 2.42 -9.70 5.40
N SER A 45 1.52 -10.63 5.75
CA SER A 45 1.59 -12.01 5.26
C SER A 45 0.25 -12.73 5.32
N GLY A 46 0.20 -13.92 4.71
CA GLY A 46 -0.99 -14.78 4.69
C GLY A 46 -2.14 -14.20 3.87
N PHE A 47 -1.83 -13.78 2.64
CA PHE A 47 -2.82 -13.34 1.67
C PHE A 47 -3.91 -14.39 1.46
N THR A 48 -5.16 -13.93 1.40
CA THR A 48 -6.35 -14.68 1.02
C THR A 48 -7.07 -13.88 -0.04
N ASP A 49 -7.28 -14.49 -1.20
CA ASP A 49 -7.93 -13.84 -2.33
C ASP A 49 -9.43 -13.66 -2.09
N GLY A 50 -9.90 -12.42 -2.25
CA GLY A 50 -11.30 -12.03 -2.21
C GLY A 50 -11.77 -11.35 -3.51
N GLY A 51 -11.05 -11.61 -4.61
CA GLY A 51 -11.34 -11.09 -5.96
C GLY A 51 -10.52 -9.87 -6.35
N ALA A 52 -9.83 -9.23 -5.41
CA ALA A 52 -8.96 -8.06 -5.68
C ALA A 52 -7.56 -8.45 -6.18
N GLY A 53 -7.13 -9.70 -5.98
CA GLY A 53 -5.75 -10.12 -6.20
C GLY A 53 -4.78 -9.63 -5.11
N ASP A 54 -3.51 -10.00 -5.26
CA ASP A 54 -2.44 -9.66 -4.31
C ASP A 54 -1.53 -8.55 -4.85
N SER A 55 -1.82 -7.32 -4.43
CA SER A 55 -1.00 -6.15 -4.73
C SER A 55 -0.24 -5.59 -3.53
N LEU A 56 -0.35 -6.19 -2.33
CA LEU A 56 0.31 -5.67 -1.11
C LEU A 56 1.49 -6.54 -0.65
N SER A 57 1.51 -7.85 -0.93
CA SER A 57 2.63 -8.71 -0.50
C SER A 57 3.97 -8.25 -1.08
N GLY A 58 3.97 -7.66 -2.28
CA GLY A 58 5.17 -7.08 -2.89
C GLY A 58 5.70 -5.82 -2.19
N HIS A 59 4.92 -5.24 -1.29
CA HIS A 59 5.28 -4.09 -0.45
C HIS A 59 5.78 -4.51 0.95
N ASN A 60 5.74 -5.80 1.29
CA ASN A 60 6.22 -6.31 2.56
C ASN A 60 7.73 -6.03 2.74
N GLY A 61 8.12 -5.53 3.91
CA GLY A 61 9.50 -5.18 4.26
C GLY A 61 9.98 -3.83 3.71
N TYR A 62 9.12 -3.05 3.06
CA TYR A 62 9.48 -1.70 2.62
C TYR A 62 9.01 -0.63 3.58
N LYS A 63 9.75 0.48 3.59
CA LYS A 63 9.50 1.66 4.44
C LYS A 63 8.47 2.58 3.81
N PHE A 64 7.80 3.36 4.65
CA PHE A 64 6.78 4.30 4.19
C PHE A 64 7.42 5.55 3.60
N SER A 65 7.17 5.84 2.33
CA SER A 65 7.72 6.98 1.61
C SER A 65 6.68 8.06 1.35
N THR A 66 7.13 9.31 1.43
CA THR A 66 6.34 10.53 1.20
C THR A 66 7.12 11.49 0.31
N PHE A 67 6.48 12.55 -0.18
CA PHE A 67 7.11 13.50 -1.10
C PHE A 67 8.34 14.21 -0.49
N ASP A 68 8.40 14.34 0.83
CA ASP A 68 9.47 15.00 1.59
C ASP A 68 10.41 14.01 2.32
N LYS A 69 10.00 12.74 2.44
CA LYS A 69 10.83 11.67 3.03
C LYS A 69 10.87 10.46 2.09
N ASP A 70 11.93 10.40 1.29
CA ASP A 70 12.21 9.30 0.37
C ASP A 70 12.90 8.14 1.09
N GLN A 71 12.20 7.02 1.22
CA GLN A 71 12.69 5.80 1.86
C GLN A 71 12.47 4.56 0.97
N ASP A 72 12.16 4.77 -0.31
CA ASP A 72 11.99 3.70 -1.28
C ASP A 72 13.34 3.30 -1.88
N ILE A 73 13.36 2.25 -2.72
CA ILE A 73 14.61 1.76 -3.32
C ILE A 73 14.82 2.27 -4.74
N SER A 74 13.89 3.08 -5.25
CA SER A 74 13.94 3.59 -6.61
C SER A 74 15.02 4.68 -6.71
N PRO A 75 15.66 4.85 -7.88
CA PRO A 75 16.53 6.02 -8.11
C PRO A 75 15.73 7.34 -8.21
N LEU A 76 14.40 7.28 -8.25
CA LEU A 76 13.50 8.42 -8.30
C LEU A 76 12.59 8.39 -7.07
N ASN A 77 12.17 9.55 -6.57
CA ASN A 77 11.20 9.58 -5.48
C ASN A 77 9.82 9.10 -5.96
N CYS A 78 9.42 7.89 -5.54
CA CYS A 78 8.16 7.27 -5.97
C CYS A 78 6.95 8.07 -5.52
N ALA A 79 6.99 8.63 -4.31
CA ALA A 79 5.90 9.42 -3.75
C ALA A 79 5.62 10.69 -4.58
N LYS A 80 6.67 11.37 -5.06
CA LYS A 80 6.54 12.51 -5.99
C LYS A 80 6.05 12.08 -7.36
N ARG A 81 6.58 10.98 -7.91
CA ARG A 81 6.27 10.52 -9.27
C ARG A 81 4.84 9.99 -9.38
N CYS A 82 4.39 9.26 -8.36
CA CYS A 82 3.10 8.57 -8.33
C CYS A 82 2.03 9.33 -7.54
N LEU A 83 2.33 10.57 -7.12
CA LEU A 83 1.42 11.49 -6.44
C LEU A 83 0.69 10.84 -5.24
N GLY A 84 1.45 10.19 -4.36
CA GLY A 84 0.89 9.45 -3.23
C GLY A 84 1.89 9.25 -2.09
N ALA A 85 1.49 8.44 -1.11
CA ALA A 85 2.33 8.04 0.01
C ALA A 85 2.08 6.57 0.35
N PHE A 86 3.11 5.74 0.27
CA PHE A 86 2.95 4.30 0.45
C PHE A 86 4.27 3.62 0.79
N TRP A 87 4.22 2.32 1.09
CA TRP A 87 5.39 1.47 1.27
C TRP A 87 6.04 1.13 -0.07
N TYR A 88 6.55 2.14 -0.79
CA TYR A 88 7.04 1.97 -2.16
C TYR A 88 8.29 1.08 -2.23
N PHE A 89 8.34 0.23 -3.25
CA PHE A 89 9.53 -0.50 -3.69
C PHE A 89 10.17 0.29 -4.85
N ASN A 90 9.78 -0.02 -6.09
CA ASN A 90 10.22 0.66 -7.31
C ASN A 90 9.16 0.56 -8.43
N CYS A 91 7.99 1.20 -8.34
CA CYS A 91 7.48 1.98 -7.22
C CYS A 91 6.36 1.25 -6.48
N HIS A 92 5.31 0.81 -7.18
CA HIS A 92 4.18 0.12 -6.55
C HIS A 92 3.53 -0.94 -7.43
N ARG A 93 2.76 -1.81 -6.78
CA ARG A 93 1.66 -2.60 -7.36
C ARG A 93 0.28 -2.14 -6.86
N ALA A 94 0.24 -1.27 -5.85
CA ALA A 94 -0.95 -0.61 -5.33
C ALA A 94 -0.61 0.81 -4.88
N ASN A 95 -1.50 1.76 -5.15
CA ASN A 95 -1.35 3.15 -4.70
C ASN A 95 -2.67 3.73 -4.17
N PRO A 96 -3.25 3.17 -3.08
CA PRO A 96 -4.56 3.59 -2.56
C PRO A 96 -4.56 5.01 -1.97
N ASN A 97 -3.37 5.55 -1.65
CA ASN A 97 -3.18 6.93 -1.18
C ASN A 97 -2.75 7.86 -2.32
N GLY A 98 -2.92 7.44 -3.57
CA GLY A 98 -2.65 8.26 -4.74
C GLY A 98 -3.76 9.27 -5.03
N TRP A 99 -3.58 10.01 -6.12
CA TRP A 99 -4.59 10.94 -6.61
C TRP A 99 -5.90 10.23 -7.00
N TYR A 100 -7.05 10.85 -6.69
CA TYR A 100 -8.36 10.31 -7.03
C TYR A 100 -8.76 10.70 -8.46
N LEU A 101 -8.83 9.72 -9.37
CA LEU A 101 -8.97 9.96 -10.82
C LEU A 101 -10.37 9.74 -11.39
N TRP A 102 -11.41 9.61 -10.56
CA TRP A 102 -12.80 9.43 -11.03
C TRP A 102 -13.02 8.26 -12.00
N GLY A 103 -12.13 7.26 -11.99
CA GLY A 103 -12.25 6.05 -12.79
C GLY A 103 -11.00 5.74 -13.58
N GLU A 104 -11.19 5.04 -14.69
CA GLU A 104 -10.14 4.75 -15.66
C GLU A 104 -9.66 6.07 -16.28
N ASP A 105 -8.40 6.41 -16.04
CA ASP A 105 -7.72 7.56 -16.63
C ASP A 105 -6.44 7.08 -17.32
N ALA A 106 -6.43 7.15 -18.66
CA ALA A 106 -5.32 6.68 -19.48
C ALA A 106 -4.07 7.59 -19.43
N THR A 107 -4.14 8.75 -18.77
CA THR A 107 -3.09 9.78 -18.76
C THR A 107 -2.23 9.74 -17.50
N HIS A 108 -2.67 9.06 -16.44
CA HIS A 108 -1.96 9.00 -15.17
C HIS A 108 -1.51 7.56 -14.87
N TYR A 109 -0.25 7.42 -14.43
CA TYR A 109 0.33 6.15 -13.94
C TYR A 109 -0.24 5.73 -12.56
N ALA A 110 -1.53 5.90 -12.35
CA ALA A 110 -2.20 5.67 -11.09
C ALA A 110 -2.76 4.25 -11.02
N ILE A 111 -1.87 3.26 -11.09
CA ILE A 111 -2.16 1.87 -10.69
C ILE A 111 -0.95 1.34 -9.92
#